data_AF-A0A7S4M5T9-F1
#
_entry.id   AF-A0A7S4M5T9-F1
#
_cell.length_a   1.000
_cell.length_b   1.000
_cell.length_c   1.000
_cell.angle_alpha   90.00
_cell.angle_beta   90.00
_cell.angle_gamma   90.00
#
_symmetry.space_group_name_H-M   'P 1'
#
loop_
_entity.id
_entity.type
_entity.pdbx_description
1 polymer ?
#
loop_
_entity_poly.entity_id
_entity_poly.type
_entity_poly.pdbx_seq_one_letter_code
_entity_poly.pdbx_strand_id
1 'polypeptide(L)'
;DFKRLSATTPFIANLKPSGKYVMEDLHTVGGTPAVLKYMLENGYLHGDCMTVTGKTIAENLAELPGLMPGQDVIYPFETPVKPTGHIAILEGNLAPEGSVGKITGKEGMRFQGPARCFDAEEDMMAAVAADHESLRGCVVVIRYE
;
A
#
# COMPACT_ATOMS: atom_id res chain seq x y z
N ASP A 1 12.13 -3.15 9.13
CA ASP A 1 12.35 -2.71 7.73
C ASP A 1 11.19 -2.00 7.05
N PHE A 2 9.94 -2.46 7.17
CA PHE A 2 8.80 -1.85 6.47
C PHE A 2 8.66 -0.33 6.68
N LYS A 3 8.79 0.15 7.93
CA LYS A 3 8.76 1.59 8.25
C LYS A 3 9.84 2.37 7.48
N ARG A 4 11.06 1.81 7.41
CA ARG A 4 12.20 2.39 6.68
C ARG A 4 11.91 2.46 5.17
N LEU A 5 11.51 1.35 4.57
CA LEU A 5 11.22 1.30 3.12
C LEU A 5 10.02 2.17 2.74
N SER A 6 8.95 2.16 3.54
CA SER A 6 7.78 3.00 3.28
C SER A 6 8.11 4.50 3.34
N ALA A 7 9.04 4.92 4.21
CA ALA A 7 9.49 6.31 4.27
C ALA A 7 10.29 6.75 3.04
N THR A 8 10.95 5.82 2.36
CA THR A 8 11.86 6.12 1.23
C THR A 8 11.29 5.76 -0.14
N THR A 9 10.25 4.93 -0.21
CA THR A 9 9.66 4.47 -1.48
C THR A 9 8.31 5.16 -1.72
N PRO A 10 8.21 6.08 -2.70
CA PRO A 10 6.96 6.76 -3.03
C PRO A 10 5.89 5.80 -3.52
N PHE A 11 4.62 6.15 -3.29
CA PHE A 11 3.49 5.46 -3.88
C PHE A 11 3.18 6.04 -5.26
N ILE A 12 3.43 5.26 -6.31
CA ILE A 12 3.33 5.70 -7.71
C ILE A 12 2.21 5.03 -8.51
N ALA A 13 1.63 3.93 -8.01
CA ALA A 13 0.63 3.18 -8.77
C ALA A 13 -0.78 3.75 -8.55
N ASN A 14 -1.46 4.17 -9.61
CA ASN A 14 -2.84 4.64 -9.58
C ASN A 14 -3.84 3.46 -9.72
N LEU A 15 -3.66 2.47 -8.85
CA LEU A 15 -4.44 1.23 -8.85
C LEU A 15 -5.46 1.20 -7.72
N LYS A 16 -6.62 0.59 -7.97
CA LYS A 16 -7.64 0.28 -6.96
C LYS A 16 -7.04 -0.55 -5.81
N PRO A 17 -7.51 -0.38 -4.56
CA PRO A 17 -8.70 0.39 -4.17
C PRO A 17 -8.45 1.90 -3.96
N SER A 18 -7.20 2.37 -4.02
CA SER A 18 -6.87 3.79 -3.76
C SER A 18 -6.89 4.68 -5.01
N GLY A 19 -6.67 4.07 -6.18
CA GLY A 19 -6.63 4.74 -7.47
C GLY A 19 -7.73 4.29 -8.43
N LYS A 20 -7.53 4.59 -9.71
CA LYS A 20 -8.50 4.42 -10.79
C LYS A 20 -8.46 3.04 -11.46
N TYR A 21 -7.25 2.53 -11.71
CA TYR A 21 -6.99 1.41 -12.62
C TYR A 21 -6.99 0.04 -11.93
N VAL A 22 -7.05 -1.02 -12.73
CA VAL A 22 -6.95 -2.43 -12.30
C VAL A 22 -5.70 -3.11 -12.87
N MET A 23 -5.46 -4.36 -12.48
CA MET A 23 -4.26 -5.09 -12.90
C MET A 23 -4.18 -5.35 -14.42
N GLU A 24 -5.33 -5.45 -15.09
CA GLU A 24 -5.39 -5.56 -16.55
C GLU A 24 -4.85 -4.31 -17.24
N ASP A 25 -5.21 -3.11 -16.76
CA ASP A 25 -4.66 -1.86 -17.27
C ASP A 25 -3.13 -1.81 -17.10
N LEU A 26 -2.63 -2.29 -15.95
CA LEU A 26 -1.18 -2.43 -15.73
C LEU A 26 -0.55 -3.37 -16.75
N HIS A 27 -1.18 -4.51 -17.03
CA HIS A 27 -0.73 -5.45 -18.04
C HIS A 27 -0.65 -4.79 -19.42
N THR A 28 -1.67 -4.02 -19.82
CA THR A 28 -1.71 -3.29 -21.09
C THR A 28 -0.55 -2.30 -21.25
N VAL A 29 -0.10 -1.66 -20.16
CA VAL A 29 0.97 -0.65 -20.22
C VAL A 29 2.38 -1.20 -19.99
N GLY A 30 2.55 -2.53 -20.00
CA GLY A 30 3.86 -3.22 -19.89
C GLY A 30 3.96 -4.23 -18.75
N GLY A 31 2.93 -4.31 -17.90
CA GLY A 31 2.85 -5.28 -16.81
C GLY A 31 3.89 -5.08 -15.71
N THR A 32 3.98 -6.07 -14.83
CA THR A 32 4.91 -6.06 -13.69
C THR A 32 6.39 -5.88 -14.09
N PRO A 33 6.91 -6.52 -15.16
CA PRO A 33 8.31 -6.32 -15.55
C PRO A 33 8.64 -4.86 -15.90
N ALA A 34 7.72 -4.14 -16.56
CA ALA A 34 7.91 -2.73 -16.86
C ALA A 34 7.98 -1.86 -15.60
N VAL A 35 7.17 -2.17 -14.57
CA VAL A 35 7.25 -1.51 -13.25
C VAL A 35 8.59 -1.78 -12.59
N LEU A 36 9.02 -3.05 -12.55
CA LEU A 36 10.29 -3.42 -11.93
C LEU A 36 11.48 -2.78 -12.64
N LYS A 37 11.44 -2.69 -13.97
CA LYS A 37 12.45 -2.00 -14.77
C LYS A 37 12.49 -0.51 -14.43
N TYR A 38 11.33 0.14 -14.36
CA TYR A 38 11.24 1.54 -13.95
C TYR A 38 11.76 1.77 -12.52
N MET A 39 11.45 0.87 -11.58
CA MET A 39 11.99 0.93 -10.22
C MET A 39 13.50 0.73 -10.18
N LEU A 40 14.04 -0.20 -10.97
CA LEU A 40 15.48 -0.47 -11.07
C LEU A 40 16.24 0.74 -11.63
N GLU A 41 15.76 1.31 -12.73
CA GLU A 41 16.35 2.49 -13.39
C GLU A 41 16.40 3.72 -12.46
N ASN A 42 15.47 3.81 -11.51
CA ASN A 42 15.38 4.89 -10.53
C ASN A 42 15.98 4.55 -9.16
N GLY A 43 16.68 3.41 -9.03
CA GLY A 43 17.40 3.05 -7.80
C GLY A 43 16.53 2.54 -6.65
N TYR A 44 15.28 2.16 -6.91
CA TYR A 44 14.34 1.61 -5.92
C TYR A 44 14.35 0.08 -5.83
N LEU A 45 15.15 -0.60 -6.68
CA LEU A 45 15.20 -2.06 -6.75
C LEU A 45 16.65 -2.54 -6.84
N HIS A 46 16.97 -3.59 -6.09
CA HIS A 46 18.26 -4.28 -6.17
C HIS A 46 18.30 -5.19 -7.40
N GLY A 47 19.18 -4.88 -8.35
CA GLY A 47 19.27 -5.60 -9.63
C GLY A 47 20.03 -6.92 -9.56
N ASP A 48 20.88 -7.11 -8.56
CA ASP A 48 21.78 -8.25 -8.37
C ASP A 48 21.11 -9.48 -7.74
N CYS A 49 19.88 -9.34 -7.26
CA CYS A 49 19.10 -10.44 -6.70
C CYS A 49 18.85 -11.54 -7.74
N MET A 50 19.24 -12.77 -7.41
CA MET A 50 18.94 -13.97 -8.21
C MET A 50 17.44 -14.27 -8.26
N THR A 51 17.00 -14.85 -9.38
CA THR A 51 15.60 -15.24 -9.60
C THR A 51 15.49 -16.70 -10.06
N VAL A 52 14.27 -17.20 -10.15
CA VAL A 52 13.96 -18.57 -10.60
C VAL A 52 14.35 -18.86 -12.06
N THR A 53 14.63 -17.84 -12.88
CA THR A 53 15.12 -18.02 -14.26
C THR A 53 16.59 -18.42 -14.32
N GLY A 54 17.28 -18.46 -13.17
CA GLY A 54 18.73 -18.62 -13.10
C GLY A 54 19.52 -17.36 -13.45
N LYS A 55 18.83 -16.23 -13.62
CA LYS A 55 19.41 -14.90 -13.87
C LYS A 55 19.05 -13.93 -12.74
N THR A 56 19.83 -12.86 -12.64
CA THR A 56 19.54 -11.71 -11.76
C THR A 56 18.32 -10.93 -12.25
N ILE A 57 17.74 -10.09 -11.38
CA ILE A 57 16.65 -9.17 -11.75
C ILE A 57 17.08 -8.27 -12.91
N ALA A 58 18.27 -7.67 -12.85
CA ALA A 58 18.75 -6.77 -13.90
C ALA A 58 18.87 -7.49 -15.26
N GLU A 59 19.40 -8.71 -15.28
CA GLU A 59 19.52 -9.51 -16.51
C GLU A 59 18.14 -9.88 -17.10
N ASN A 60 17.15 -10.19 -16.25
CA ASN A 60 15.80 -10.47 -16.73
C ASN A 60 15.12 -9.24 -17.35
N LEU A 61 15.40 -8.05 -16.83
CA LEU A 61 14.73 -6.81 -17.23
C LEU A 61 15.44 -6.06 -18.39
N ALA A 62 16.71 -6.38 -18.66
CA ALA A 62 17.54 -5.69 -19.64
C ALA A 62 16.85 -5.52 -21.00
N GLU A 63 16.34 -6.63 -21.56
CA GLU A 63 15.75 -6.69 -22.91
C GLU A 63 14.23 -6.47 -22.94
N LEU A 64 13.57 -6.36 -21.78
CA LEU A 64 12.11 -6.18 -21.74
C LEU A 64 11.71 -4.72 -22.02
N PRO A 65 10.55 -4.49 -22.66
CA PRO A 65 10.04 -3.14 -22.85
C PRO A 65 9.75 -2.47 -21.49
N GLY A 66 9.93 -1.15 -21.44
CA GLY A 66 9.52 -0.34 -20.29
C GLY A 66 8.02 -0.05 -20.28
N LEU A 67 7.61 0.89 -19.44
CA LEU A 67 6.24 1.36 -19.39
C LEU A 67 5.85 2.05 -20.71
N MET A 68 4.63 1.81 -21.17
CA MET A 68 4.10 2.43 -22.39
C MET A 68 4.16 3.96 -22.31
N PRO A 69 4.68 4.67 -23.33
CA PRO A 69 4.71 6.14 -23.32
C PRO A 69 3.31 6.75 -23.14
N GLY A 70 3.19 7.74 -22.26
CA GLY A 70 1.93 8.47 -22.03
C GLY A 70 0.90 7.75 -21.16
N GLN A 71 1.21 6.56 -20.63
CA GLN A 71 0.37 5.90 -19.64
C GLN A 71 0.29 6.70 -18.32
N ASP A 72 -0.83 6.59 -17.60
CA ASP A 72 -1.09 7.23 -16.30
C ASP A 72 -1.48 6.21 -15.20
N VAL A 73 -1.14 4.94 -15.41
CA VAL A 73 -1.30 3.84 -14.45
C VAL A 73 -0.19 3.89 -13.39
N ILE A 74 1.04 4.16 -13.81
CA ILE A 74 2.24 4.32 -12.96
C ILE A 74 2.74 5.75 -13.12
N TYR A 75 2.74 6.51 -12.03
CA TYR A 75 3.18 7.89 -12.01
C TYR A 75 4.71 7.99 -11.97
N PRO A 76 5.29 9.08 -12.47
CA PRO A 76 6.70 9.38 -12.27
C PRO A 76 7.05 9.52 -10.78
N PHE A 77 8.29 9.18 -10.41
CA PHE A 77 8.77 9.35 -9.03
C PHE A 77 8.88 10.83 -8.60
N GLU A 78 9.01 11.75 -9.55
CA GLU A 78 9.04 13.20 -9.32
C GLU A 78 7.66 13.77 -8.98
N THR A 79 6.60 13.13 -9.46
CA THR A 79 5.21 13.52 -9.24
C THR A 79 4.38 12.32 -8.75
N PRO A 80 4.74 11.70 -7.62
CA PRO A 80 4.10 10.48 -7.16
C PRO A 80 2.70 10.79 -6.62
N VAL A 81 1.86 9.75 -6.52
CA VAL A 81 0.54 9.87 -5.88
C VAL A 81 0.69 10.24 -4.39
N LYS A 82 1.71 9.70 -3.73
CA LYS A 82 2.14 10.09 -2.38
C LYS A 82 3.67 9.97 -2.26
N PRO A 83 4.36 10.92 -1.60
CA PRO A 83 5.82 10.91 -1.48
C PRO A 83 6.38 9.76 -0.64
N THR A 84 5.53 9.08 0.13
CA THR A 84 5.88 7.89 0.91
C THR A 84 4.92 6.75 0.60
N GLY A 85 5.24 5.55 1.04
CA GLY A 85 4.35 4.39 0.98
C GLY A 85 3.05 4.58 1.78
N HIS A 86 2.07 3.73 1.48
CA HIS A 86 0.80 3.66 2.20
C HIS A 86 0.89 2.84 3.49
N ILE A 87 1.82 1.88 3.57
CA ILE A 87 1.98 1.04 4.76
C ILE A 87 2.66 1.87 5.84
N ALA A 88 1.97 2.09 6.96
CA ALA A 88 2.51 2.71 8.15
C ALA A 88 2.63 1.66 9.27
N ILE A 89 3.77 1.68 9.97
CA ILE A 89 3.95 0.91 11.20
C ILE A 89 3.64 1.84 12.37
N LEU A 90 2.65 1.45 13.18
CA LEU A 90 2.18 2.20 14.34
C LEU A 90 2.62 1.47 15.61
N GLU A 91 3.00 2.23 16.63
CA GLU A 91 3.49 1.70 17.90
C GLU A 91 2.82 2.50 19.03
N GLY A 92 2.65 1.89 20.20
CA GLY A 92 2.07 2.54 21.36
C GLY A 92 1.64 1.56 22.43
N ASN A 93 0.97 2.06 23.47
CA ASN A 93 0.53 1.23 24.60
C ASN A 93 -0.46 0.11 24.21
N LEU A 94 -1.28 0.31 23.17
CA LEU A 94 -2.22 -0.69 22.66
C LEU A 94 -1.60 -1.66 21.63
N ALA A 95 -0.43 -1.33 21.09
CA ALA A 95 0.30 -2.15 20.12
C ALA A 95 1.81 -2.07 20.41
N PRO A 96 2.28 -2.63 21.55
CA PRO A 96 3.67 -2.49 21.98
C PRO A 96 4.67 -3.18 21.05
N GLU A 97 4.22 -4.23 20.34
CA GLU A 97 5.00 -4.95 19.32
C GLU A 97 4.80 -4.40 17.91
N GLY A 98 3.98 -3.35 17.77
CA GLY A 98 3.65 -2.71 16.51
C GLY A 98 2.33 -3.18 15.89
N SER A 99 1.78 -2.35 15.01
CA SER A 99 0.62 -2.65 14.18
C SER A 99 0.76 -2.01 12.80
N VAL A 100 -0.10 -2.40 11.86
CA VAL A 100 -0.05 -1.95 10.46
C VAL A 100 -1.29 -1.14 10.12
N GLY A 101 -1.09 0.07 9.58
CA GLY A 101 -2.14 0.91 9.02
C GLY A 101 -1.89 1.21 7.54
N LYS A 102 -2.96 1.26 6.74
CA LYS A 102 -2.91 1.79 5.38
C LYS A 102 -3.30 3.27 5.37
N ILE A 103 -2.31 4.17 5.32
CA ILE A 103 -2.49 5.62 5.43
C ILE A 103 -2.33 6.28 4.05
N THR A 104 -3.42 6.81 3.53
CA THR A 104 -3.50 7.42 2.19
C THR A 104 -3.02 8.88 2.14
N GLY A 105 -2.99 9.56 3.29
CA GLY A 105 -2.79 11.00 3.42
C GLY A 105 -4.07 11.83 3.40
N LYS A 106 -5.25 11.20 3.17
CA LYS A 106 -6.56 11.89 3.12
C LYS A 106 -7.33 11.83 4.43
N GLU A 107 -6.89 11.01 5.38
CA GLU A 107 -7.57 10.76 6.66
C GLU A 107 -7.16 11.71 7.79
N GLY A 108 -6.13 12.53 7.59
CA GLY A 108 -5.53 13.39 8.62
C GLY A 108 -4.51 12.65 9.49
N MET A 109 -3.95 13.36 10.48
CA MET A 109 -2.82 12.86 11.29
C MET A 109 -3.20 12.35 12.68
N ARG A 110 -4.45 12.54 13.10
CA ARG A 110 -4.91 12.16 14.45
C ARG A 110 -6.39 11.80 14.43
N PHE A 111 -6.73 10.74 15.15
CA PHE A 111 -8.09 10.38 15.53
C PHE A 111 -8.14 10.08 17.03
N GLN A 112 -9.21 10.47 17.69
CA GLN A 112 -9.43 10.19 19.12
C GLN A 112 -10.93 10.02 19.37
N GLY A 113 -11.29 8.99 20.13
CA GLY A 113 -12.67 8.67 20.45
C GLY A 113 -12.78 7.68 21.60
N PRO A 114 -13.98 7.50 22.18
CA PRO A 114 -14.23 6.43 23.14
C PRO A 114 -14.07 5.05 22.48
N ALA A 115 -13.57 4.07 23.22
CA ALA A 115 -13.43 2.71 22.72
C ALA A 115 -14.79 1.98 22.69
N ARG A 116 -15.09 1.33 21.57
CA ARG A 116 -16.20 0.37 21.44
C ARG A 116 -15.61 -0.98 21.07
N CYS A 117 -15.58 -1.89 22.04
CA CYS A 117 -14.90 -3.18 21.90
C CYS A 117 -15.89 -4.30 21.60
N PHE A 118 -15.50 -5.17 20.67
CA PHE A 118 -16.19 -6.39 20.27
C PHE A 118 -15.20 -7.55 20.31
N ASP A 119 -15.67 -8.73 20.69
CA ASP A 119 -14.83 -9.93 20.81
C ASP A 119 -14.90 -10.82 19.55
N ALA A 120 -15.69 -10.41 18.54
CA ALA A 120 -15.81 -11.06 17.23
C ALA A 120 -16.30 -10.06 16.16
N GLU A 121 -15.98 -10.31 14.89
CA GLU A 121 -16.49 -9.55 13.73
C GLU A 121 -18.02 -9.53 13.69
N GLU A 122 -18.68 -10.66 13.94
CA GLU A 122 -20.14 -10.79 13.86
C GLU A 122 -20.86 -9.87 14.87
N ASP A 123 -20.31 -9.71 16.07
CA ASP A 123 -20.87 -8.82 17.10
C ASP A 123 -20.78 -7.35 16.68
N MET A 124 -19.65 -6.96 16.08
CA MET A 124 -19.47 -5.61 15.55
C MET A 124 -20.45 -5.35 14.40
N MET A 125 -20.60 -6.31 13.48
CA MET A 125 -21.52 -6.22 12.36
C MET A 125 -22.98 -6.14 12.81
N ALA A 126 -23.37 -6.90 13.82
CA ALA A 126 -24.71 -6.84 14.41
C ALA A 126 -24.98 -5.46 15.04
N ALA A 127 -24.00 -4.87 15.73
CA ALA A 127 -24.13 -3.53 16.31
C ALA A 127 -24.26 -2.43 15.23
N VAL A 128 -23.48 -2.51 14.14
CA VAL A 128 -23.59 -1.60 12.98
C VAL A 128 -24.98 -1.71 12.34
N ALA A 129 -25.49 -2.94 12.16
CA ALA A 129 -26.79 -3.18 11.54
C ALA A 129 -27.95 -2.68 12.42
N ALA A 130 -27.83 -2.77 13.74
CA ALA A 130 -28.83 -2.29 14.68
C ALA A 130 -28.85 -0.76 14.76
N ASP A 131 -27.69 -0.11 14.90
CA ASP A 131 -27.55 1.35 14.97
C ASP A 131 -26.09 1.78 14.69
N HIS A 132 -25.78 2.12 13.45
CA HIS A 132 -24.43 2.59 13.08
C HIS A 132 -24.07 3.96 13.67
N GLU A 133 -25.05 4.83 13.97
CA GLU A 133 -24.78 6.16 14.53
C GLU A 133 -24.25 6.03 15.96
N SER A 134 -24.59 4.95 16.67
CA SER A 134 -24.04 4.63 18.00
C SER A 134 -22.50 4.49 18.03
N LEU A 135 -21.88 4.21 16.88
CA LEU A 135 -20.43 4.06 16.72
C LEU A 135 -19.74 5.34 16.22
N ARG A 136 -20.49 6.38 15.86
CA ARG A 136 -19.92 7.61 15.31
C ARG A 136 -18.95 8.25 16.30
N GLY A 137 -17.74 8.54 15.81
CA GLY A 137 -16.67 9.12 16.61
C GLY A 137 -16.01 8.16 17.61
N CYS A 138 -16.38 6.88 17.62
CA CYS A 138 -15.74 5.86 18.45
C CYS A 138 -14.47 5.31 17.79
N VAL A 139 -13.54 4.81 18.62
CA VAL A 139 -12.50 3.88 18.18
C VAL A 139 -13.10 2.48 18.30
N VAL A 140 -13.50 1.91 17.17
CA VAL A 140 -14.02 0.52 17.12
C VAL A 140 -12.86 -0.45 17.24
N VAL A 141 -12.95 -1.38 18.18
CA VAL A 141 -11.93 -2.41 18.46
C VAL A 141 -12.60 -3.77 18.29
N ILE A 142 -12.12 -4.57 17.34
CA ILE A 142 -12.45 -5.99 17.24
C ILE A 142 -11.19 -6.74 17.70
N ARG A 143 -11.32 -7.70 18.62
CA ARG A 143 -10.19 -8.41 19.23
C ARG A 143 -10.50 -9.90 19.35
N TYR A 144 -9.46 -10.69 19.63
CA TYR A 144 -9.47 -12.16 19.60
C TYR A 144 -9.68 -12.77 18.21
N GLU A 145 -9.23 -12.02 17.20
CA GLU A 145 -9.13 -12.40 15.78
C GLU A 145 -7.71 -12.87 15.41
#